data_AF-A0A8H7MKP2-F1
#
_entry.id   AF-A0A8H7MKP2-F1
#
_cell.length_a   1.000
_cell.length_b   1.000
_cell.length_c   1.000
_cell.angle_alpha   90.00
_cell.angle_beta   90.00
_cell.angle_gamma   90.00
#
_symmetry.space_group_name_H-M   'P 1'
#
loop_
_entity.id
_entity.type
_entity.pdbx_description
1 polymer ?
#
loop_
_entity_poly.entity_id
_entity_poly.type
_entity_poly.pdbx_seq_one_letter_code
_entity_poly.pdbx_strand_id
1 'polypeptide(L)'
;MGAPTHINESADVLQGLVYTLLEVFDAARDLYATLTTKDKRDYEIHLRSKGHPASRKLELIDDSAANGNRAILTDKLALLRRYEDGLRDVGSEFAVGDALSHVSLQSQVITLQGVLLTTFLYGPTSSESIQQQLSKVDAASHAAATTSVEILSALQHRLRAELRMIDYPTSRRGSLRAPSMPGSFHPDEDHSTALVSYKNPVQVRAGSPANTTILSRNWADMTGVDTRSSTSYGTRTDADSLYCTYASDLERHRSQQLCSSITHEPTPSCPHCRRTLHLSPGKAWEILKNDTGYERCFQVSNRFVVKCHRSGPDAGYACILCSRADDDVTICGDVKALVKHICEDHKTAQLKAEEDITEVVELALAERRRDSGLAHSTSRSSRRSASAGSRRRGSRPHAYDREVEAIEIRLPRRGA
;
A
#
# COMPACT_ATOMS: atom_id res chain seq x y z
N MET A 1 -42.21 -10.63 -28.44
CA MET A 1 -40.79 -11.02 -28.50
C MET A 1 -40.00 -9.75 -28.76
N GLY A 2 -39.41 -9.16 -27.73
CA GLY A 2 -38.56 -7.97 -27.85
C GLY A 2 -37.14 -8.41 -28.22
N ALA A 3 -36.59 -7.84 -29.29
CA ALA A 3 -35.20 -8.07 -29.68
C ALA A 3 -34.26 -7.58 -28.56
N PRO A 4 -33.20 -8.35 -28.22
CA PRO A 4 -32.19 -7.88 -27.28
C PRO A 4 -31.52 -6.66 -27.91
N THR A 5 -31.77 -5.49 -27.33
CA THR A 5 -31.01 -4.28 -27.61
C THR A 5 -29.55 -4.60 -27.29
N HIS A 6 -28.67 -4.56 -28.29
CA HIS A 6 -27.23 -4.58 -28.09
C HIS A 6 -26.85 -3.37 -27.23
N ILE A 7 -26.69 -3.59 -25.94
CA ILE A 7 -26.30 -2.58 -24.97
C ILE A 7 -24.82 -2.29 -25.21
N ASN A 8 -24.56 -1.18 -25.92
CA ASN A 8 -23.43 -0.26 -25.73
C ASN A 8 -22.08 -0.86 -25.25
N GLU A 9 -21.57 -1.89 -25.92
CA GLU A 9 -20.19 -2.39 -25.68
C GLU A 9 -19.12 -1.34 -26.03
N SER A 10 -19.48 -0.29 -26.78
CA SER A 10 -18.57 0.79 -27.19
C SER A 10 -18.45 1.94 -26.17
N ALA A 11 -19.12 1.88 -25.02
CA ALA A 11 -19.28 3.07 -24.18
C ALA A 11 -18.07 3.44 -23.31
N ASP A 12 -17.17 2.52 -22.95
CA ASP A 12 -16.19 2.79 -21.88
C ASP A 12 -14.72 2.60 -22.35
N VAL A 13 -14.40 3.14 -23.54
CA VAL A 13 -13.05 2.99 -24.14
C VAL A 13 -11.95 3.58 -23.25
N LEU A 14 -12.17 4.79 -22.69
CA LEU A 14 -11.18 5.42 -21.80
C LEU A 14 -10.98 4.60 -20.52
N GLN A 15 -12.08 4.07 -19.96
CA GLN A 15 -12.04 3.20 -18.78
C GLN A 15 -11.17 1.96 -19.04
N GLY A 16 -11.37 1.30 -20.18
CA GLY A 16 -10.54 0.16 -20.59
C GLY A 16 -9.05 0.52 -20.64
N LEU A 17 -8.70 1.64 -21.26
CA LEU A 17 -7.31 2.12 -21.34
C LEU A 17 -6.70 2.43 -19.97
N VAL A 18 -7.48 3.05 -19.07
CA VAL A 18 -7.03 3.32 -17.69
C VAL A 18 -6.76 2.01 -16.95
N TYR A 19 -7.66 1.03 -17.03
CA TYR A 19 -7.45 -0.27 -16.37
C TYR A 19 -6.27 -1.04 -16.97
N THR A 20 -6.09 -1.03 -18.28
CA THR A 20 -4.89 -1.60 -18.91
C THR A 20 -3.63 -0.92 -18.39
N LEU A 21 -3.62 0.41 -18.25
CA LEU A 21 -2.47 1.11 -17.68
C LEU A 21 -2.22 0.73 -16.21
N LEU A 22 -3.26 0.55 -15.40
CA LEU A 22 -3.15 0.08 -14.02
C LEU A 22 -2.55 -1.34 -13.92
N GLU A 23 -2.87 -2.24 -14.86
CA GLU A 23 -2.23 -3.56 -14.96
C GLU A 23 -0.75 -3.44 -15.34
N VAL A 24 -0.39 -2.51 -16.22
CA VAL A 24 1.01 -2.25 -16.58
C VAL A 24 1.79 -1.72 -15.37
N PHE A 25 1.18 -0.90 -14.49
CA PHE A 25 1.79 -0.51 -13.22
C PHE A 25 2.04 -1.70 -12.27
N ASP A 26 1.11 -2.67 -12.21
CA ASP A 26 1.33 -3.89 -11.43
C ASP A 26 2.51 -4.71 -11.99
N ALA A 27 2.59 -4.84 -13.32
CA ALA A 27 3.71 -5.49 -13.99
C ALA A 27 5.04 -4.74 -13.73
N ALA A 28 5.02 -3.41 -13.71
CA ALA A 28 6.18 -2.58 -13.39
C ALA A 28 6.69 -2.84 -11.97
N ARG A 29 5.77 -2.89 -11.00
CA ARG A 29 6.08 -3.20 -9.60
C ARG A 29 6.64 -4.61 -9.44
N ASP A 30 6.03 -5.60 -10.09
CA ASP A 30 6.48 -7.00 -10.02
C ASP A 30 7.89 -7.16 -10.65
N LEU A 31 8.17 -6.46 -11.75
CA LEU A 31 9.51 -6.39 -12.34
C LEU A 31 10.51 -5.70 -11.40
N TYR A 32 10.14 -4.57 -10.80
CA TYR A 32 10.98 -3.83 -9.86
C TYR A 32 11.36 -4.69 -8.64
N ALA A 33 10.40 -5.40 -8.05
CA ALA A 33 10.64 -6.33 -6.95
C ALA A 33 11.57 -7.49 -7.35
N THR A 34 11.41 -8.01 -8.57
CA THR A 34 12.27 -9.07 -9.13
C THR A 34 13.71 -8.59 -9.30
N LEU A 35 13.89 -7.39 -9.87
CA LEU A 35 15.20 -6.76 -10.06
C LEU A 35 15.88 -6.45 -8.73
N THR A 36 15.14 -5.94 -7.75
CA THR A 36 15.65 -5.70 -6.39
C THR A 36 16.15 -7.00 -5.74
N THR A 37 15.37 -8.07 -5.86
CA THR A 37 15.78 -9.40 -5.34
C THR A 37 17.05 -9.90 -6.03
N LYS A 38 17.19 -9.65 -7.34
CA LYS A 38 18.40 -9.98 -8.10
C LYS A 38 19.59 -9.14 -7.64
N ASP A 39 19.44 -7.82 -7.48
CA ASP A 39 20.49 -6.91 -7.00
C ASP A 39 21.05 -7.39 -5.66
N LYS A 40 20.15 -7.76 -4.73
CA LYS A 40 20.53 -8.33 -3.44
C LYS A 40 21.34 -9.61 -3.56
N ARG A 41 20.96 -10.53 -4.45
CA ARG A 41 21.70 -11.79 -4.69
C ARG A 41 23.07 -11.50 -5.30
N ASP A 42 23.15 -10.62 -6.29
CA ASP A 42 24.40 -10.29 -6.97
C ASP A 42 25.37 -9.58 -6.01
N TYR A 43 24.84 -8.71 -5.14
CA TYR A 43 25.59 -8.10 -4.03
C TYR A 43 26.14 -9.15 -3.05
N GLU A 44 25.32 -10.14 -2.65
CA GLU A 44 25.75 -11.22 -1.77
C GLU A 44 26.84 -12.09 -2.41
N ILE A 45 26.70 -12.44 -3.70
CA ILE A 45 27.72 -13.19 -4.46
C ILE A 45 29.04 -12.40 -4.50
N HIS A 46 28.98 -11.09 -4.71
CA HIS A 46 30.15 -10.22 -4.72
C HIS A 46 30.81 -10.08 -3.33
N LEU A 47 30.04 -10.10 -2.24
CA LEU A 47 30.60 -10.17 -0.89
C LEU A 47 31.31 -11.51 -0.64
N ARG A 48 30.70 -12.63 -1.09
CA ARG A 48 31.29 -13.97 -0.96
C ARG A 48 32.60 -14.08 -1.75
N SER A 49 32.68 -13.51 -2.95
CA SER A 49 33.92 -13.53 -3.75
C SER A 49 35.07 -12.73 -3.11
N LYS A 50 34.76 -11.78 -2.23
CA LYS A 50 35.73 -11.04 -1.41
C LYS A 50 36.13 -11.75 -0.11
N GLY A 51 35.65 -12.97 0.13
CA GLY A 51 35.99 -13.76 1.31
C GLY A 51 35.20 -13.37 2.57
N HIS A 52 34.11 -12.61 2.44
CA HIS A 52 33.24 -12.36 3.59
C HIS A 52 32.46 -13.64 3.94
N PRO A 53 32.55 -14.13 5.19
CA PRO A 53 31.87 -15.35 5.61
C PRO A 53 30.35 -15.14 5.68
N ALA A 54 29.59 -16.12 5.17
CA ALA A 54 28.13 -16.09 5.10
C ALA A 54 27.42 -15.98 6.47
N SER A 55 28.14 -16.19 7.57
CA SER A 55 27.61 -16.17 8.93
C SER A 55 27.33 -14.77 9.48
N ARG A 56 27.89 -13.70 8.89
CA ARG A 56 27.46 -12.34 9.18
C ARG A 56 26.33 -11.99 8.23
N LYS A 57 25.11 -12.39 8.60
CA LYS A 57 23.87 -11.89 8.00
C LYS A 57 23.85 -10.37 8.21
N LEU A 58 24.40 -9.63 7.27
CA LEU A 58 24.23 -8.19 7.20
C LEU A 58 22.73 -7.98 6.98
N GLU A 59 22.04 -7.56 8.05
CA GLU A 59 20.80 -6.79 7.92
C GLU A 59 21.18 -5.50 7.20
N LEU A 60 21.34 -5.60 5.87
CA LEU A 60 21.25 -4.45 5.01
C LEU A 60 19.80 -4.00 5.14
N ILE A 61 19.61 -2.93 5.91
CA ILE A 61 18.32 -2.26 6.02
C ILE A 61 17.97 -1.81 4.60
N ASP A 62 17.04 -2.53 4.00
CA ASP A 62 16.69 -2.46 2.58
C ASP A 62 15.66 -1.35 2.33
N ASP A 63 15.96 -0.15 2.84
CA ASP A 63 15.06 1.00 2.76
C ASP A 63 14.84 1.43 1.30
N SER A 64 15.82 1.19 0.43
CA SER A 64 15.75 1.56 -0.98
C SER A 64 14.77 0.69 -1.77
N ALA A 65 14.66 -0.61 -1.45
CA ALA A 65 13.71 -1.51 -2.09
C ALA A 65 12.27 -1.17 -1.75
N ALA A 66 12.02 -0.89 -0.47
CA ALA A 66 10.70 -0.49 0.01
C ALA A 66 10.26 0.85 -0.61
N ASN A 67 11.21 1.78 -0.81
CA ASN A 67 10.89 3.10 -1.32
C ASN A 67 10.40 3.09 -2.79
N GLY A 68 11.09 2.38 -3.69
CA GLY A 68 10.71 2.36 -5.11
C GLY A 68 9.38 1.66 -5.39
N ASN A 69 9.13 0.51 -4.76
CA ASN A 69 7.83 -0.17 -4.88
C ASN A 69 6.67 0.71 -4.38
N ARG A 70 6.90 1.46 -3.30
CA ARG A 70 5.92 2.39 -2.75
C ARG A 70 5.69 3.59 -3.67
N ALA A 71 6.72 4.08 -4.37
CA ALA A 71 6.60 5.15 -5.34
C ALA A 71 5.70 4.75 -6.52
N ILE A 72 5.97 3.60 -7.16
CA ILE A 72 5.16 3.07 -8.27
C ILE A 72 3.69 2.86 -7.85
N LEU A 73 3.46 2.38 -6.62
CA LEU A 73 2.11 2.22 -6.09
C LEU A 73 1.41 3.58 -5.87
N THR A 74 2.13 4.56 -5.34
CA THR A 74 1.61 5.93 -5.13
C THR A 74 1.21 6.56 -6.47
N ASP A 75 2.04 6.40 -7.49
CA ASP A 75 1.79 6.87 -8.85
C ASP A 75 0.55 6.20 -9.48
N LYS A 76 0.42 4.87 -9.32
CA LYS A 76 -0.78 4.11 -9.73
C LYS A 76 -2.05 4.64 -9.06
N LEU A 77 -2.01 4.88 -7.74
CA LEU A 77 -3.15 5.38 -6.99
C LEU A 77 -3.52 6.82 -7.38
N ALA A 78 -2.54 7.67 -7.70
CA ALA A 78 -2.79 9.02 -8.18
C ALA A 78 -3.56 9.02 -9.51
N LEU A 79 -3.20 8.12 -10.43
CA LEU A 79 -3.92 7.94 -11.69
C LEU A 79 -5.37 7.49 -11.48
N LEU A 80 -5.57 6.43 -10.69
CA LEU A 80 -6.90 5.89 -10.41
C LEU A 80 -7.80 6.96 -9.78
N ARG A 81 -7.28 7.66 -8.77
CA ARG A 81 -7.99 8.76 -8.11
C ARG A 81 -8.39 9.84 -9.11
N ARG A 82 -7.48 10.23 -10.01
CA ARG A 82 -7.77 11.27 -11.00
C ARG A 82 -8.90 10.86 -11.94
N TYR A 83 -8.91 9.59 -12.33
CA TYR A 83 -9.98 9.03 -13.16
C TYR A 83 -11.33 9.02 -12.41
N GLU A 84 -11.35 8.56 -11.16
CA GLU A 84 -12.56 8.56 -10.32
C GLU A 84 -13.12 9.98 -10.09
N ASP A 85 -12.25 10.97 -9.85
CA ASP A 85 -12.64 12.37 -9.70
C ASP A 85 -13.28 12.89 -11.00
N GLY A 86 -12.72 12.55 -12.17
CA GLY A 86 -13.29 12.89 -13.47
C GLY A 86 -14.67 12.27 -13.69
N LEU A 87 -14.82 10.99 -13.35
CA LEU A 87 -16.08 10.26 -13.44
C LEU A 87 -17.16 10.86 -12.53
N ARG A 88 -16.80 11.28 -11.31
CA ARG A 88 -17.72 11.92 -10.37
C ARG A 88 -18.17 13.30 -10.84
N ASP A 89 -17.24 14.06 -11.42
CA ASP A 89 -17.46 15.46 -11.78
C ASP A 89 -18.18 15.66 -13.11
N VAL A 90 -17.97 14.76 -14.07
CA VAL A 90 -18.50 14.88 -15.44
C VAL A 90 -19.51 13.77 -15.75
N GLY A 91 -19.41 12.61 -15.09
CA GLY A 91 -20.30 11.47 -15.32
C GLY A 91 -19.77 10.51 -16.39
N SER A 92 -20.66 9.70 -16.96
CA SER A 92 -20.32 8.63 -17.90
C SER A 92 -19.63 9.11 -19.17
N GLU A 93 -19.86 10.35 -19.60
CA GLU A 93 -19.17 10.94 -20.76
C GLU A 93 -17.65 10.99 -20.56
N PHE A 94 -17.19 11.09 -19.31
CA PHE A 94 -15.76 11.01 -18.99
C PHE A 94 -15.20 9.60 -19.18
N ALA A 95 -15.99 8.55 -18.88
CA ALA A 95 -15.58 7.16 -19.10
C ALA A 95 -15.52 6.77 -20.58
N VAL A 96 -16.35 7.42 -21.41
CA VAL A 96 -16.24 7.34 -22.87
C VAL A 96 -14.94 8.00 -23.31
N GLY A 97 -14.70 9.24 -22.87
CA GLY A 97 -13.55 10.06 -23.27
C GLY A 97 -13.63 10.54 -24.72
N ASP A 98 -12.58 11.23 -25.17
CA ASP A 98 -12.44 11.66 -26.57
C ASP A 98 -11.26 10.95 -27.26
N ALA A 99 -11.27 10.97 -28.60
CA ALA A 99 -10.25 10.28 -29.41
C ALA A 99 -8.83 10.76 -29.10
N LEU A 100 -8.66 12.05 -28.75
CA LEU A 100 -7.36 12.60 -28.38
C LEU A 100 -6.83 11.98 -27.09
N SER A 101 -7.66 11.87 -26.06
CA SER A 101 -7.30 11.23 -24.80
C SER A 101 -7.08 9.73 -24.94
N HIS A 102 -7.83 9.05 -25.83
CA HIS A 102 -7.60 7.63 -26.13
C HIS A 102 -6.19 7.40 -26.69
N VAL A 103 -5.83 8.12 -27.76
CA VAL A 103 -4.50 8.00 -28.38
C VAL A 103 -3.39 8.37 -27.40
N SER A 104 -3.61 9.42 -26.60
CA SER A 104 -2.62 9.88 -25.63
C SER A 104 -2.38 8.86 -24.51
N LEU A 105 -3.44 8.29 -23.91
CA LEU A 105 -3.29 7.24 -22.89
C LEU A 105 -2.72 5.94 -23.47
N GLN A 106 -3.17 5.54 -24.66
CA GLN A 106 -2.63 4.36 -25.34
C GLN A 106 -1.13 4.50 -25.60
N SER A 107 -0.66 5.70 -25.96
CA SER A 107 0.77 5.98 -26.09
C SER A 107 1.50 5.76 -24.76
N GLN A 108 0.94 6.17 -23.62
CA GLN A 108 1.58 5.94 -22.31
C GLN A 108 1.65 4.45 -21.96
N VAL A 109 0.59 3.69 -22.25
CA VAL A 109 0.57 2.23 -22.09
C VAL A 109 1.71 1.59 -22.90
N ILE A 110 1.81 1.92 -24.19
CA ILE A 110 2.84 1.37 -25.08
C ILE A 110 4.25 1.76 -24.62
N THR A 111 4.46 3.02 -24.24
CA THR A 111 5.76 3.50 -23.78
C THR A 111 6.21 2.76 -22.52
N LEU A 112 5.34 2.65 -21.51
CA LEU A 112 5.69 1.96 -20.27
C LEU A 112 5.91 0.46 -20.53
N GLN A 113 5.03 -0.21 -21.26
CA GLN A 113 5.21 -1.61 -21.66
C GLN A 113 6.52 -1.84 -22.40
N GLY A 114 6.91 -0.93 -23.29
CA GLY A 114 8.18 -0.98 -24.03
C GLY A 114 9.41 -0.95 -23.13
N VAL A 115 9.40 -0.10 -22.09
CA VAL A 115 10.46 -0.06 -21.08
C VAL A 115 10.49 -1.37 -20.27
N LEU A 116 9.34 -1.86 -19.81
CA LEU A 116 9.27 -3.10 -19.04
C LEU A 116 9.77 -4.30 -19.84
N LEU A 117 9.33 -4.43 -21.10
CA LEU A 117 9.73 -5.51 -21.99
C LEU A 117 11.22 -5.45 -22.31
N THR A 118 11.75 -4.26 -22.60
CA THR A 118 13.17 -4.08 -22.90
C THR A 118 14.03 -4.44 -21.69
N THR A 119 13.65 -3.97 -20.50
CA THR A 119 14.36 -4.29 -19.26
C THR A 119 14.25 -5.78 -18.92
N PHE A 120 13.09 -6.40 -19.11
CA PHE A 120 12.90 -7.82 -18.81
C PHE A 120 13.66 -8.74 -19.77
N LEU A 121 13.56 -8.50 -21.09
CA LEU A 121 14.17 -9.37 -22.09
C LEU A 121 15.67 -9.15 -22.26
N TYR A 122 16.12 -7.89 -22.24
CA TYR A 122 17.50 -7.53 -22.54
C TYR A 122 18.29 -7.11 -21.30
N GLY A 123 17.64 -6.86 -20.16
CA GLY A 123 18.33 -6.53 -18.91
C GLY A 123 19.38 -7.56 -18.47
N PRO A 124 19.15 -8.88 -18.60
CA PRO A 124 20.15 -9.89 -18.25
C PRO A 124 21.40 -9.89 -19.13
N THR A 125 21.30 -9.42 -20.38
CA THR A 125 22.41 -9.37 -21.34
C THR A 125 22.97 -7.95 -21.52
N SER A 126 22.31 -6.96 -20.95
CA SER A 126 22.71 -5.56 -20.98
C SER A 126 23.97 -5.33 -20.13
N SER A 127 24.78 -4.35 -20.56
CA SER A 127 25.88 -3.82 -19.75
C SER A 127 25.42 -2.87 -18.64
N GLU A 128 24.14 -2.47 -18.64
CA GLU A 128 23.55 -1.62 -17.61
C GLU A 128 23.51 -2.34 -16.25
N SER A 129 23.84 -1.62 -15.18
CA SER A 129 23.74 -2.18 -13.83
C SER A 129 22.27 -2.35 -13.42
N ILE A 130 21.99 -3.27 -12.49
CA ILE A 130 20.61 -3.50 -12.00
C ILE A 130 20.02 -2.23 -11.38
N GLN A 131 20.85 -1.42 -10.71
CA GLN A 131 20.44 -0.13 -10.17
C GLN A 131 19.99 0.85 -11.27
N GLN A 132 20.68 0.87 -12.42
CA GLN A 132 20.26 1.68 -13.56
C GLN A 132 18.93 1.17 -14.14
N GLN A 133 18.75 -0.16 -14.23
CA GLN A 133 17.50 -0.77 -14.68
C GLN A 133 16.33 -0.44 -13.74
N LEU A 134 16.53 -0.53 -12.42
CA LEU A 134 15.55 -0.13 -11.41
C LEU A 134 15.17 1.34 -11.55
N SER A 135 16.15 2.24 -11.66
CA SER A 135 15.92 3.67 -11.85
C SER A 135 15.17 3.97 -13.16
N LYS A 136 15.43 3.22 -14.23
CA LYS A 136 14.74 3.37 -15.52
C LYS A 136 13.28 2.94 -15.44
N VAL A 137 12.98 1.84 -14.75
CA VAL A 137 11.60 1.37 -14.52
C VAL A 137 10.83 2.37 -13.65
N ASP A 138 11.45 2.85 -12.58
CA ASP A 138 10.86 3.84 -11.67
C ASP A 138 10.56 5.16 -12.40
N ALA A 139 11.55 5.72 -13.12
CA ALA A 139 11.39 6.95 -13.89
C ALA A 139 10.34 6.84 -15.00
N ALA A 140 10.29 5.69 -15.70
CA ALA A 140 9.27 5.45 -16.72
C ALA A 140 7.86 5.34 -16.12
N SER A 141 7.74 4.68 -14.97
CA SER A 141 6.46 4.56 -14.25
C SER A 141 5.96 5.93 -13.80
N HIS A 142 6.84 6.75 -13.21
CA HIS A 142 6.50 8.11 -12.79
C HIS A 142 6.12 9.02 -13.95
N ALA A 143 6.88 8.98 -15.05
CA ALA A 143 6.58 9.74 -16.27
C ALA A 143 5.23 9.33 -16.88
N ALA A 144 4.93 8.04 -16.91
CA ALA A 144 3.64 7.55 -17.40
C ALA A 144 2.49 8.02 -16.50
N ALA A 145 2.65 7.96 -15.18
CA ALA A 145 1.63 8.39 -14.23
C ALA A 145 1.32 9.89 -14.34
N THR A 146 2.35 10.73 -14.28
CA THR A 146 2.24 12.18 -14.39
C THR A 146 1.58 12.60 -15.70
N THR A 147 2.05 12.07 -16.82
CA THR A 147 1.48 12.38 -18.15
C THR A 147 0.03 11.92 -18.26
N SER A 148 -0.31 10.76 -17.69
CA SER A 148 -1.68 10.23 -17.73
C SER A 148 -2.64 11.05 -16.88
N VAL A 149 -2.20 11.53 -15.71
CA VAL A 149 -2.96 12.47 -14.87
C VAL A 149 -3.19 13.81 -15.60
N GLU A 150 -2.20 14.31 -16.34
CA GLU A 150 -2.35 15.50 -17.17
C GLU A 150 -3.35 15.30 -18.31
N ILE A 151 -3.30 14.17 -19.02
CA ILE A 151 -4.25 13.81 -20.08
C ILE A 151 -5.68 13.77 -19.54
N LEU A 152 -5.90 13.10 -18.42
CA LEU A 152 -7.23 13.03 -17.77
C LEU A 152 -7.71 14.41 -17.31
N SER A 153 -6.79 15.26 -16.83
CA SER A 153 -7.13 16.63 -16.44
C SER A 153 -7.54 17.49 -17.64
N ALA A 154 -6.79 17.39 -18.74
CA ALA A 154 -7.11 18.10 -19.97
C ALA A 154 -8.47 17.65 -20.54
N LEU A 155 -8.76 16.34 -20.53
CA LEU A 155 -10.08 15.81 -20.91
C LEU A 155 -11.19 16.41 -20.07
N GLN A 156 -11.02 16.40 -18.74
CA GLN A 156 -12.03 16.93 -17.83
C GLN A 156 -12.33 18.41 -18.11
N HIS A 157 -11.30 19.21 -18.41
CA HIS A 157 -11.47 20.61 -18.77
C HIS A 157 -12.24 20.80 -20.09
N ARG A 158 -11.97 19.98 -21.11
CA ARG A 158 -12.69 20.02 -22.39
C ARG A 158 -14.17 19.69 -22.22
N LEU A 159 -14.50 18.58 -21.57
CA LEU A 159 -15.88 18.16 -21.35
C LEU A 159 -16.68 19.18 -20.51
N ARG A 160 -16.06 19.75 -19.47
CA ARG A 160 -16.68 20.83 -18.68
C ARG A 160 -16.94 22.10 -19.50
N ALA A 161 -16.09 22.42 -20.47
CA ALA A 161 -16.29 23.57 -21.34
C ALA A 161 -17.47 23.34 -22.29
N GLU A 162 -17.62 22.12 -22.82
CA GLU A 162 -18.75 21.73 -23.67
C GLU A 162 -20.09 21.78 -22.93
N LEU A 163 -20.16 21.26 -21.69
CA LEU A 163 -21.37 21.33 -20.87
C LEU A 163 -21.85 22.77 -20.64
N ARG A 164 -20.92 23.70 -20.38
CA ARG A 164 -21.25 25.13 -20.20
C ARG A 164 -21.82 25.78 -21.45
N MET A 165 -21.51 25.28 -22.64
CA MET A 165 -22.02 25.83 -23.89
C MET A 165 -23.49 25.43 -24.15
N ILE A 166 -23.93 24.29 -23.60
CA ILE A 166 -25.30 23.79 -23.77
C ILE A 166 -26.29 24.56 -22.87
N ASP A 167 -25.84 25.03 -21.71
CA ASP A 167 -26.68 25.73 -20.72
C ASP A 167 -26.97 27.21 -21.04
N TYR A 168 -26.41 27.77 -22.12
CA TYR A 168 -26.86 29.06 -22.64
C TYR A 168 -27.95 28.81 -23.69
N PRO A 169 -29.25 28.85 -23.32
CA PRO A 169 -30.29 28.86 -24.32
C PRO A 169 -30.02 30.06 -25.21
N THR A 170 -29.77 29.80 -26.49
CA THR A 170 -29.66 30.81 -27.51
C THR A 170 -30.97 31.59 -27.47
N SER A 171 -30.95 32.71 -26.75
CA SER A 171 -32.09 33.60 -26.61
C SER A 171 -32.39 34.11 -28.00
N ARG A 172 -33.40 33.51 -28.63
CA ARG A 172 -34.04 33.97 -29.86
C ARG A 172 -34.11 35.50 -29.86
N ARG A 173 -33.30 36.15 -30.70
CA ARG A 173 -33.61 37.51 -31.17
C ARG A 173 -33.03 37.74 -32.57
N GLY A 174 -33.94 37.86 -33.53
CA GLY A 174 -33.74 38.38 -34.89
C GLY A 174 -33.02 37.40 -35.82
N SER A 175 -33.68 36.54 -36.60
CA SER A 175 -34.58 36.91 -37.71
C SER A 175 -34.14 38.19 -38.42
N LEU A 176 -33.12 38.10 -39.27
CA LEU A 176 -33.07 38.85 -40.53
C LEU A 176 -32.37 38.00 -41.61
N ARG A 177 -33.19 37.56 -42.57
CA ARG A 177 -32.96 37.18 -43.97
C ARG A 177 -31.52 36.84 -44.42
N ALA A 178 -31.40 35.60 -44.91
CA ALA A 178 -30.36 35.17 -45.85
C ALA A 178 -30.62 35.67 -47.29
N PRO A 179 -29.58 35.80 -48.13
CA PRO A 179 -29.65 35.53 -49.55
C PRO A 179 -29.04 34.16 -49.87
N SER A 180 -29.80 33.40 -50.65
CA SER A 180 -29.51 32.10 -51.26
C SER A 180 -28.37 32.16 -52.29
N MET A 181 -27.52 31.13 -52.29
CA MET A 181 -26.71 30.75 -53.46
C MET A 181 -26.79 29.24 -53.70
N PRO A 182 -26.95 28.78 -54.96
CA PRO A 182 -26.98 27.37 -55.34
C PRO A 182 -25.66 26.92 -56.01
N GLY A 183 -25.33 25.63 -55.89
CA GLY A 183 -24.22 24.96 -56.58
C GLY A 183 -23.65 23.85 -55.68
N SER A 184 -23.91 22.54 -55.80
CA SER A 184 -24.03 21.56 -56.90
C SER A 184 -22.77 20.67 -57.04
N PHE A 185 -23.00 19.35 -56.99
CA PHE A 185 -22.13 18.20 -57.37
C PHE A 185 -20.92 17.89 -56.48
N HIS A 186 -20.49 16.65 -56.18
CA HIS A 186 -20.84 15.24 -56.48
C HIS A 186 -20.17 14.36 -55.37
N PRO A 187 -20.49 13.06 -55.22
CA PRO A 187 -19.93 12.15 -54.22
C PRO A 187 -18.69 11.39 -54.75
N ASP A 188 -17.83 10.86 -53.86
CA ASP A 188 -17.36 9.47 -53.97
C ASP A 188 -16.38 9.02 -52.86
N GLU A 189 -16.54 7.73 -52.57
CA GLU A 189 -15.60 6.70 -52.14
C GLU A 189 -15.20 6.47 -50.66
N ASP A 190 -15.80 5.37 -50.18
CA ASP A 190 -15.54 4.59 -48.98
C ASP A 190 -14.17 3.88 -48.99
N HIS A 191 -13.43 4.00 -47.89
CA HIS A 191 -12.39 3.05 -47.52
C HIS A 191 -12.59 2.58 -46.06
N SER A 192 -13.27 1.44 -45.92
CA SER A 192 -13.36 0.67 -44.67
C SER A 192 -12.17 -0.26 -44.53
N THR A 193 -11.49 -0.22 -43.38
CA THR A 193 -10.43 -1.17 -42.99
C THR A 193 -10.94 -2.11 -41.90
N ALA A 194 -10.94 -3.41 -42.20
CA ALA A 194 -11.38 -4.48 -41.34
C ALA A 194 -10.31 -4.88 -40.30
N LEU A 195 -10.73 -5.13 -39.06
CA LEU A 195 -9.90 -5.62 -37.96
C LEU A 195 -9.86 -7.16 -37.93
N VAL A 196 -8.66 -7.70 -37.69
CA VAL A 196 -8.34 -9.12 -37.60
C VAL A 196 -8.60 -9.63 -36.17
N SER A 197 -9.36 -10.73 -36.05
CA SER A 197 -9.61 -11.45 -34.80
C SER A 197 -8.60 -12.60 -34.63
N TYR A 198 -7.89 -12.64 -33.50
CA TYR A 198 -7.02 -13.76 -33.13
C TYR A 198 -7.59 -14.55 -31.94
N LYS A 199 -7.57 -15.88 -32.11
CA LYS A 199 -8.01 -16.92 -31.17
C LYS A 199 -6.98 -17.22 -30.08
N ASN A 200 -7.49 -17.51 -28.89
CA ASN A 200 -6.83 -18.11 -27.73
C ASN A 200 -6.23 -19.51 -27.98
N PRO A 201 -5.25 -19.93 -27.15
CA PRO A 201 -5.13 -21.34 -26.78
C PRO A 201 -4.92 -21.65 -25.27
N VAL A 202 -5.65 -22.70 -24.86
CA VAL A 202 -5.26 -23.90 -24.09
C VAL A 202 -5.00 -23.82 -22.57
N GLN A 203 -5.91 -24.47 -21.83
CA GLN A 203 -5.79 -24.97 -20.46
C GLN A 203 -4.87 -26.21 -20.36
N VAL A 204 -4.06 -26.31 -19.31
CA VAL A 204 -3.49 -27.58 -18.84
C VAL A 204 -3.59 -27.71 -17.31
N ARG A 205 -4.36 -28.73 -16.92
CA ARG A 205 -4.27 -29.69 -15.80
C ARG A 205 -3.35 -29.38 -14.60
N ALA A 206 -3.98 -29.32 -13.42
CA ALA A 206 -3.35 -29.33 -12.10
C ALA A 206 -3.05 -30.76 -11.59
N GLY A 207 -1.91 -30.92 -10.94
CA GLY A 207 -1.55 -32.07 -10.11
C GLY A 207 -1.29 -31.63 -8.66
N SER A 208 -1.75 -32.44 -7.71
CA SER A 208 -1.41 -32.45 -6.27
C SER A 208 -0.61 -33.75 -5.98
N PRO A 209 -0.14 -34.06 -4.75
CA PRO A 209 -0.01 -33.31 -3.48
C PRO A 209 1.37 -33.49 -2.77
N ALA A 210 1.62 -32.84 -1.62
CA ALA A 210 2.31 -33.44 -0.46
C ALA A 210 2.38 -32.56 0.82
N ASN A 211 1.85 -33.13 1.91
CA ASN A 211 2.36 -33.23 3.30
C ASN A 211 2.92 -32.01 4.06
N THR A 212 2.21 -31.61 5.12
CA THR A 212 2.83 -31.12 6.36
C THR A 212 2.17 -31.78 7.57
N THR A 213 3.03 -32.20 8.51
CA THR A 213 2.72 -32.96 9.72
C THR A 213 2.17 -32.07 10.82
N ILE A 214 0.97 -32.37 11.29
CA ILE A 214 0.33 -31.77 12.47
C ILE A 214 0.75 -32.62 13.69
N LEU A 215 1.39 -31.99 14.67
CA LEU A 215 1.60 -32.60 15.99
C LEU A 215 0.38 -32.30 16.86
N SER A 216 -0.56 -33.24 16.88
CA SER A 216 -1.66 -33.27 17.85
C SER A 216 -1.13 -33.73 19.21
N ARG A 217 -1.28 -32.90 20.24
CA ARG A 217 -1.02 -33.30 21.64
C ARG A 217 -2.28 -33.96 22.19
N ASN A 218 -2.26 -35.30 22.25
CA ASN A 218 -3.29 -36.09 22.91
C ASN A 218 -3.34 -35.75 24.40
N TRP A 219 -4.53 -35.33 24.85
CA TRP A 219 -4.89 -35.26 26.27
C TRP A 219 -5.12 -36.69 26.75
N ALA A 220 -4.17 -37.23 27.51
CA ALA A 220 -4.35 -38.48 28.21
C ALA A 220 -5.01 -38.18 29.56
N ASP A 221 -6.26 -38.62 29.65
CA ASP A 221 -7.04 -38.82 30.84
C ASP A 221 -6.26 -39.74 31.81
N MET A 222 -5.92 -39.20 32.99
CA MET A 222 -5.30 -39.95 34.09
C MET A 222 -6.09 -39.63 35.36
N THR A 223 -7.10 -40.46 35.59
CA THR A 223 -7.75 -40.62 36.89
C THR A 223 -6.92 -41.59 37.73
N GLY A 224 -6.47 -41.17 38.90
CA GLY A 224 -5.73 -42.05 39.81
C GLY A 224 -5.10 -41.36 41.02
N VAL A 225 -5.90 -41.19 42.08
CA VAL A 225 -5.59 -41.56 43.48
C VAL A 225 -4.17 -41.22 44.01
N ASP A 226 -4.04 -40.22 44.89
CA ASP A 226 -4.05 -40.47 46.36
C ASP A 226 -3.87 -39.19 47.18
N THR A 227 -4.64 -39.15 48.27
CA THR A 227 -4.71 -38.03 49.22
C THR A 227 -3.76 -38.30 50.37
N ARG A 228 -2.63 -37.58 50.45
CA ARG A 228 -1.92 -37.39 51.72
C ARG A 228 -1.37 -35.98 51.89
N SER A 229 -1.85 -35.37 52.96
CA SER A 229 -1.51 -34.09 53.53
C SER A 229 0.00 -33.83 53.63
N SER A 230 0.42 -32.64 53.19
CA SER A 230 1.54 -31.93 53.79
C SER A 230 1.32 -30.44 53.67
N THR A 231 1.09 -29.85 54.84
CA THR A 231 1.03 -28.42 55.12
C THR A 231 2.37 -27.78 54.77
N SER A 232 2.39 -26.95 53.74
CA SER A 232 3.33 -25.84 53.64
C SER A 232 2.55 -24.59 53.27
N TYR A 233 2.74 -23.52 54.03
CA TYR A 233 2.39 -22.16 53.62
C TYR A 233 3.37 -21.73 52.52
N GLY A 234 3.31 -22.38 51.36
CA GLY A 234 3.88 -21.89 50.12
C GLY A 234 2.88 -20.92 49.55
N THR A 235 3.31 -19.68 49.31
CA THR A 235 2.66 -18.73 48.42
C THR A 235 2.04 -19.48 47.25
N ARG A 236 0.70 -19.47 47.13
CA ARG A 236 0.01 -19.93 45.93
C ARG A 236 0.53 -19.05 44.80
N THR A 237 1.61 -19.48 44.16
CA THR A 237 1.98 -19.01 42.84
C THR A 237 0.76 -19.30 42.00
N ASP A 238 0.12 -18.24 41.54
CA ASP A 238 -1.00 -18.21 40.62
C ASP A 238 -0.52 -18.77 39.28
N ALA A 239 -0.16 -20.06 39.29
CA ALA A 239 0.69 -20.73 38.30
C ALA A 239 -0.01 -20.91 36.94
N ASP A 240 -1.29 -20.52 36.85
CA ASP A 240 -2.11 -20.67 35.65
C ASP A 240 -2.45 -19.34 34.98
N SER A 241 -1.93 -18.20 35.45
CA SER A 241 -2.08 -16.96 34.68
C SER A 241 -1.10 -16.96 33.49
N LEU A 242 -1.58 -17.37 32.31
CA LEU A 242 -0.81 -17.37 31.05
C LEU A 242 -0.16 -16.00 30.77
N TYR A 243 -0.79 -14.93 31.24
CA TYR A 243 -0.39 -13.54 31.10
C TYR A 243 0.24 -13.01 32.39
N CYS A 244 1.11 -12.00 32.27
CA CYS A 244 1.58 -11.28 33.45
C CYS A 244 0.43 -10.52 34.12
N THR A 245 0.44 -10.40 35.45
CA THR A 245 -0.57 -9.64 36.22
C THR A 245 -0.79 -8.22 35.67
N TYR A 246 0.28 -7.49 35.34
CA TYR A 246 0.15 -6.15 34.73
C TYR A 246 -0.53 -6.20 33.36
N ALA A 247 -0.27 -7.23 32.55
CA ALA A 247 -0.93 -7.41 31.27
C ALA A 247 -2.43 -7.68 31.44
N SER A 248 -2.80 -8.55 32.38
CA SER A 248 -4.18 -8.83 32.75
C SER A 248 -4.90 -7.60 33.29
N ASP A 249 -4.22 -6.75 34.07
CA ASP A 249 -4.79 -5.49 34.57
C ASP A 249 -5.10 -4.51 33.45
N LEU A 250 -4.18 -4.35 32.47
CA LEU A 250 -4.42 -3.50 31.30
C LEU A 250 -5.59 -4.01 30.46
N GLU A 251 -5.78 -5.34 30.39
CA GLU A 251 -6.91 -5.94 29.70
C GLU A 251 -8.25 -5.68 30.40
N ARG A 252 -8.27 -5.79 31.74
CA ARG A 252 -9.47 -5.49 32.55
C ARG A 252 -9.81 -4.00 32.54
N HIS A 253 -8.81 -3.13 32.50
CA HIS A 253 -8.97 -1.68 32.59
C HIS A 253 -8.59 -1.02 31.27
N ARG A 254 -9.55 -1.00 30.32
CA ARG A 254 -9.37 -0.47 28.95
C ARG A 254 -8.83 0.97 28.91
N SER A 255 -9.22 1.83 29.85
CA SER A 255 -8.75 3.22 29.93
C SER A 255 -7.40 3.42 30.62
N GLN A 256 -6.84 2.37 31.25
CA GLN A 256 -5.58 2.49 31.98
C GLN A 256 -4.43 2.76 31.01
N GLN A 257 -3.61 3.78 31.25
CA GLN A 257 -2.46 4.06 30.39
C GLN A 257 -1.28 3.11 30.68
N LEU A 258 -0.36 3.00 29.72
CA LEU A 258 0.91 2.30 29.95
C LEU A 258 1.74 3.02 31.01
N CYS A 259 2.45 2.24 31.83
CA CYS A 259 3.35 2.77 32.85
C CYS A 259 4.48 3.58 32.21
N SER A 260 4.98 4.59 32.92
CA SER A 260 6.10 5.44 32.47
C SER A 260 7.39 4.66 32.19
N SER A 261 7.61 3.53 32.88
CA SER A 261 8.73 2.61 32.63
C SER A 261 8.68 1.96 31.25
N ILE A 262 7.54 2.00 30.56
CA ILE A 262 7.35 1.46 29.21
C ILE A 262 7.37 2.58 28.17
N THR A 263 6.89 3.78 28.52
CA THR A 263 6.72 4.89 27.56
C THR A 263 7.92 5.84 27.48
N HIS A 264 8.76 5.92 28.51
CA HIS A 264 9.86 6.90 28.57
C HIS A 264 11.25 6.27 28.64
N GLU A 265 11.37 5.01 29.06
CA GLU A 265 12.68 4.37 29.17
C GLU A 265 13.18 3.86 27.82
N PRO A 266 14.49 3.96 27.55
CA PRO A 266 15.07 3.44 26.30
C PRO A 266 14.96 1.91 26.21
N THR A 267 14.91 1.22 27.35
CA THR A 267 14.73 -0.23 27.46
C THR A 267 13.45 -0.50 28.26
N PRO A 268 12.27 -0.45 27.62
CA PRO A 268 11.02 -0.48 28.34
C PRO A 268 10.88 -1.79 29.13
N SER A 269 10.45 -1.68 30.38
CA SER A 269 10.32 -2.85 31.28
C SER A 269 8.95 -2.89 31.96
N CYS A 270 8.43 -4.10 32.14
CA CYS A 270 7.16 -4.30 32.82
C CYS A 270 7.30 -3.99 34.32
N PRO A 271 6.45 -3.14 34.92
CA PRO A 271 6.57 -2.77 36.33
C PRO A 271 6.32 -3.93 37.30
N HIS A 272 5.61 -4.98 36.86
CA HIS A 272 5.27 -6.13 37.70
C HIS A 272 6.32 -7.25 37.61
N CYS A 273 6.57 -7.78 36.42
CA CYS A 273 7.52 -8.90 36.24
C CYS A 273 8.97 -8.46 35.96
N ARG A 274 9.22 -7.14 35.82
CA ARG A 274 10.54 -6.54 35.52
C ARG A 274 11.18 -7.00 34.20
N ARG A 275 10.43 -7.69 33.36
CA ARG A 275 10.89 -8.16 32.06
C ARG A 275 11.09 -6.97 31.12
N THR A 276 12.23 -6.95 30.43
CA THR A 276 12.46 -6.04 29.30
C THR A 276 11.54 -6.42 28.14
N LEU A 277 10.78 -5.46 27.67
CA LEU A 277 9.89 -5.56 26.53
C LEU A 277 10.66 -5.03 25.33
N HIS A 278 10.75 -5.82 24.25
CA HIS A 278 11.44 -5.41 23.02
C HIS A 278 10.55 -4.48 22.20
N LEU A 279 10.25 -3.31 22.77
CA LEU A 279 9.37 -2.28 22.22
C LEU A 279 10.17 -1.00 22.02
N SER A 280 9.80 -0.24 21.00
CA SER A 280 10.29 1.12 20.79
C SER A 280 9.24 2.10 21.33
N PRO A 281 9.56 2.92 22.35
CA PRO A 281 8.61 3.88 22.91
C PRO A 281 8.09 4.84 21.83
N GLY A 282 6.77 5.06 21.80
CA GLY A 282 6.12 5.92 20.81
C GLY A 282 6.01 5.36 19.39
N LYS A 283 6.57 4.17 19.12
CA LYS A 283 6.36 3.46 17.85
C LYS A 283 5.12 2.55 17.95
N ALA A 284 4.59 2.20 16.79
CA ALA A 284 3.52 1.24 16.61
C ALA A 284 3.83 0.39 15.38
N TRP A 285 3.25 -0.81 15.32
CA TRP A 285 3.43 -1.72 14.19
C TRP A 285 2.29 -1.51 13.20
N GLU A 286 2.58 -1.62 11.90
CA GLU A 286 1.56 -1.57 10.86
C GLU A 286 1.39 -2.95 10.22
N ILE A 287 0.13 -3.38 10.08
CA ILE A 287 -0.26 -4.65 9.47
C ILE A 287 -1.14 -4.33 8.28
N LEU A 288 -0.72 -4.79 7.10
CA LEU A 288 -1.50 -4.69 5.87
C LEU A 288 -2.30 -5.97 5.68
N LYS A 289 -3.60 -5.83 5.43
CA LYS A 289 -4.51 -6.97 5.29
C LYS A 289 -5.48 -6.77 4.14
N ASN A 290 -5.53 -7.75 3.24
CA ASN A 290 -6.46 -7.75 2.12
C ASN A 290 -7.81 -8.29 2.59
N ASP A 291 -8.85 -7.47 2.48
CA ASP A 291 -10.21 -7.81 2.87
C ASP A 291 -11.19 -7.27 1.83
N THR A 292 -12.08 -8.13 1.33
CA THR A 292 -13.08 -7.78 0.30
C THR A 292 -12.51 -7.14 -0.98
N GLY A 293 -11.26 -7.42 -1.33
CA GLY A 293 -10.60 -6.88 -2.53
C GLY A 293 -9.87 -5.54 -2.34
N TYR A 294 -9.83 -5.00 -1.11
CA TYR A 294 -9.08 -3.80 -0.77
C TYR A 294 -8.02 -4.10 0.30
N GLU A 295 -6.88 -3.45 0.20
CA GLU A 295 -5.83 -3.50 1.22
C GLU A 295 -6.18 -2.52 2.36
N ARG A 296 -6.10 -3.00 3.60
CA ARG A 296 -6.43 -2.23 4.81
C ARG A 296 -5.22 -2.21 5.73
N CYS A 297 -4.88 -1.04 6.26
CA CYS A 297 -3.77 -0.88 7.19
C CYS A 297 -4.28 -0.82 8.63
N PHE A 298 -3.68 -1.62 9.51
CA PHE A 298 -3.98 -1.64 10.94
C PHE A 298 -2.73 -1.27 11.73
N GLN A 299 -2.86 -0.30 12.62
CA GLN A 299 -1.79 0.10 13.54
C GLN A 299 -1.98 -0.61 14.89
N VAL A 300 -1.04 -1.50 15.22
CA VAL A 300 -0.97 -2.21 16.50
C VAL A 300 -0.14 -1.39 17.48
N SER A 301 -0.79 -0.89 18.53
CA SER A 301 -0.12 -0.08 19.55
C SER A 301 0.79 -0.91 20.45
N ASN A 302 1.75 -0.25 21.11
CA ASN A 302 2.56 -0.88 22.15
C ASN A 302 1.70 -1.47 23.28
N ARG A 303 0.54 -0.88 23.56
CA ARG A 303 -0.36 -1.35 24.62
C ARG A 303 -0.89 -2.75 24.35
N PHE A 304 -1.28 -3.03 23.10
CA PHE A 304 -1.68 -4.36 22.66
C PHE A 304 -0.56 -5.39 22.92
N VAL A 305 0.68 -5.06 22.54
CA VAL A 305 1.81 -5.98 22.72
C VAL A 305 2.09 -6.24 24.20
N VAL A 306 1.98 -5.22 25.05
CA VAL A 306 2.10 -5.38 26.50
C VAL A 306 0.99 -6.28 27.06
N LYS A 307 -0.25 -6.18 26.60
CA LYS A 307 -1.32 -7.10 27.01
C LYS A 307 -1.02 -8.57 26.69
N CYS A 308 -0.21 -8.82 25.67
CA CYS A 308 0.15 -10.18 25.26
C CYS A 308 1.35 -10.76 26.05
N HIS A 309 2.08 -9.97 26.83
CA HIS A 309 3.32 -10.48 27.44
C HIS A 309 3.06 -11.44 28.60
N ARG A 310 3.90 -12.47 28.68
CA ARG A 310 3.84 -13.51 29.72
C ARG A 310 4.88 -13.24 30.81
N SER A 311 4.54 -13.57 32.05
CA SER A 311 5.49 -13.69 33.16
C SER A 311 6.13 -15.08 33.16
N GLY A 312 7.43 -15.17 33.43
CA GLY A 312 8.13 -16.44 33.61
C GLY A 312 9.46 -16.52 32.85
N PRO A 313 10.20 -17.63 33.04
CA PRO A 313 11.48 -17.89 32.38
C PRO A 313 11.32 -18.10 30.86
N ASP A 314 10.21 -18.70 30.43
CA ASP A 314 9.82 -18.87 29.02
C ASP A 314 9.17 -17.59 28.49
N ALA A 315 9.90 -16.50 28.67
CA ALA A 315 9.50 -15.14 28.42
C ALA A 315 9.11 -14.96 26.94
N GLY A 316 7.83 -15.18 26.61
CA GLY A 316 7.23 -14.97 25.30
C GLY A 316 5.98 -14.09 25.37
N TYR A 317 5.18 -14.11 24.30
CA TYR A 317 3.92 -13.40 24.15
C TYR A 317 2.82 -14.40 23.85
N ALA A 318 1.72 -14.39 24.59
CA ALA A 318 0.52 -15.17 24.28
C ALA A 318 -0.46 -14.27 23.52
N CYS A 319 -0.95 -14.70 22.35
CA CYS A 319 -1.87 -13.90 21.57
C CYS A 319 -3.23 -13.77 22.28
N ILE A 320 -3.60 -12.55 22.67
CA ILE A 320 -4.89 -12.30 23.33
C ILE A 320 -6.09 -12.48 22.40
N LEU A 321 -5.90 -12.31 21.09
CA LEU A 321 -6.95 -12.54 20.10
C LEU A 321 -7.28 -14.03 19.97
N CYS A 322 -6.30 -14.94 20.05
CA CYS A 322 -6.57 -16.39 20.15
C CYS A 322 -7.38 -16.71 21.41
N SER A 323 -6.94 -16.19 22.56
CA SER A 323 -7.60 -16.45 23.83
C SER A 323 -9.06 -15.98 23.88
N ARG A 324 -9.43 -14.95 23.11
CA ARG A 324 -10.81 -14.46 23.01
C ARG A 324 -11.64 -15.19 21.96
N ALA A 325 -11.00 -15.86 21.01
CA ALA A 325 -11.69 -16.62 19.96
C ALA A 325 -12.07 -18.04 20.42
N ASP A 326 -11.82 -18.39 21.69
CA ASP A 326 -11.89 -19.75 22.23
C ASP A 326 -11.04 -20.77 21.43
N ASP A 327 -9.98 -20.28 20.78
CA ASP A 327 -9.00 -21.08 20.04
C ASP A 327 -7.78 -21.43 20.92
N ASP A 328 -6.97 -22.39 20.48
CA ASP A 328 -5.69 -22.72 21.11
C ASP A 328 -4.79 -21.46 21.14
N VAL A 329 -4.44 -21.02 22.36
CA VAL A 329 -3.64 -19.79 22.56
C VAL A 329 -2.24 -19.98 21.99
N THR A 330 -1.95 -19.29 20.89
CA THR A 330 -0.63 -19.31 20.27
C THR A 330 0.36 -18.50 21.12
N ILE A 331 1.53 -19.10 21.38
CA ILE A 331 2.64 -18.48 22.11
C ILE A 331 3.75 -18.12 21.13
N CYS A 332 4.06 -16.84 21.04
CA CYS A 332 5.10 -16.26 20.20
C CYS A 332 6.37 -15.98 21.04
N GLY A 333 7.56 -16.22 20.49
CA GLY A 333 8.82 -16.00 21.20
C GLY A 333 9.15 -14.52 21.42
N ASP A 334 8.84 -13.67 20.46
CA ASP A 334 9.12 -12.23 20.48
C ASP A 334 7.95 -11.40 19.89
N VAL A 335 8.13 -10.07 19.87
CA VAL A 335 7.11 -9.13 19.35
C VAL A 335 6.90 -9.30 17.85
N LYS A 336 7.97 -9.55 17.08
CA LYS A 336 7.88 -9.72 15.62
C LYS A 336 7.07 -10.96 15.27
N ALA A 337 7.28 -12.08 15.98
CA ALA A 337 6.51 -13.30 15.85
C ALA A 337 5.04 -13.09 16.23
N LEU A 338 4.76 -12.31 17.29
CA LEU A 338 3.39 -11.95 17.67
C LEU A 338 2.67 -11.15 16.57
N VAL A 339 3.30 -10.08 16.07
CA VAL A 339 2.73 -9.24 15.00
C VAL A 339 2.50 -10.05 13.74
N LYS A 340 3.44 -10.94 13.38
CA LYS A 340 3.30 -11.85 12.24
C LYS A 340 2.11 -12.80 12.42
N HIS A 341 2.01 -13.46 13.57
CA HIS A 341 0.89 -14.35 13.88
C HIS A 341 -0.46 -13.62 13.77
N ILE A 342 -0.55 -12.38 14.26
CA ILE A 342 -1.77 -11.55 14.13
C ILE A 342 -2.10 -11.22 12.68
N CYS A 343 -1.07 -10.93 11.88
CA CYS A 343 -1.22 -10.67 10.46
C CYS A 343 -1.71 -11.92 9.70
N GLU A 344 -1.24 -13.11 10.05
CA GLU A 344 -1.52 -14.35 9.33
C GLU A 344 -2.83 -15.02 9.78
N ASP A 345 -3.07 -15.13 11.09
CA ASP A 345 -4.09 -16.04 11.63
C ASP A 345 -5.39 -15.35 12.03
N HIS A 346 -5.37 -14.05 12.34
CA HIS A 346 -6.59 -13.33 12.76
C HIS A 346 -7.31 -12.66 11.59
N LYS A 347 -8.64 -12.52 11.62
CA LYS A 347 -9.39 -11.84 10.53
C LYS A 347 -9.47 -10.32 10.76
N THR A 348 -9.72 -9.52 9.72
CA THR A 348 -9.94 -8.06 9.85
C THR A 348 -11.00 -7.70 10.88
N ALA A 349 -12.08 -8.48 10.97
CA ALA A 349 -13.14 -8.28 11.96
C ALA A 349 -12.63 -8.40 13.41
N GLN A 350 -11.70 -9.31 13.68
CA GLN A 350 -11.08 -9.47 15.01
C GLN A 350 -10.12 -8.31 15.31
N LEU A 351 -9.34 -7.88 14.32
CA LEU A 351 -8.45 -6.71 14.47
C LEU A 351 -9.24 -5.44 14.79
N LYS A 352 -10.38 -5.23 14.12
CA LYS A 352 -11.27 -4.08 14.38
C LYS A 352 -11.96 -4.11 15.74
N ALA A 353 -12.20 -5.30 16.28
CA ALA A 353 -12.84 -5.46 17.58
C ALA A 353 -11.88 -5.15 18.74
N GLU A 354 -10.57 -5.13 18.48
CA GLU A 354 -9.56 -4.79 19.48
C GLU A 354 -9.29 -3.29 19.52
N GLU A 355 -9.48 -2.67 20.68
CA GLU A 355 -9.37 -1.22 20.87
C GLU A 355 -7.94 -0.71 20.71
N ASP A 356 -6.95 -1.55 21.03
CA ASP A 356 -5.53 -1.21 20.94
C ASP A 356 -4.95 -1.45 19.52
N ILE A 357 -5.79 -1.87 18.57
CA ILE A 357 -5.48 -2.02 17.14
C ILE A 357 -6.41 -1.07 16.36
N THR A 358 -5.86 0.04 15.89
CA THR A 358 -6.64 1.03 15.15
C THR A 358 -6.48 0.82 13.66
N GLU A 359 -7.59 0.69 12.92
CA GLU A 359 -7.54 0.76 11.46
C GLU A 359 -7.07 2.17 11.07
N VAL A 360 -5.90 2.25 10.45
CA VAL A 360 -5.47 3.47 9.78
C VAL A 360 -6.25 3.48 8.48
N VAL A 361 -7.45 4.06 8.57
CA VAL A 361 -8.12 4.55 7.36
C VAL A 361 -7.16 5.59 6.85
N GLU A 362 -6.35 5.22 5.87
CA GLU A 362 -5.64 6.16 5.03
C GLU A 362 -6.74 6.89 4.26
N LEU A 363 -7.44 7.79 4.98
CA LEU A 363 -8.25 8.84 4.44
C LEU A 363 -7.31 9.52 3.50
N ALA A 364 -7.46 9.21 2.21
CA ALA A 364 -6.76 9.80 1.11
C ALA A 364 -6.22 11.17 1.52
N LEU A 365 -4.93 11.25 1.87
CA LEU A 365 -4.23 12.49 2.20
C LEU A 365 -4.03 13.28 0.90
N ALA A 366 -5.13 13.59 0.22
CA ALA A 366 -5.31 14.98 -0.12
C ALA A 366 -5.49 15.74 1.19
N GLU A 367 -4.76 16.84 1.30
CA GLU A 367 -5.04 17.94 2.20
C GLU A 367 -4.74 17.73 3.69
N ARG A 368 -3.49 18.03 4.04
CA ARG A 368 -3.05 18.90 5.17
C ARG A 368 -1.51 18.86 5.14
N ARG A 369 -0.72 19.91 4.93
CA ARG A 369 -0.79 21.39 5.04
C ARG A 369 0.36 21.89 4.14
N ARG A 370 0.24 22.80 3.18
CA ARG A 370 -0.13 24.23 3.27
C ARG A 370 0.57 24.98 4.40
N ASP A 371 1.65 25.68 4.04
CA ASP A 371 1.86 27.08 4.46
C ASP A 371 2.49 27.83 3.27
N SER A 372 1.72 28.67 2.58
CA SER A 372 1.59 30.11 2.86
C SER A 372 2.74 30.90 2.22
N GLY A 373 2.54 31.26 0.96
CA GLY A 373 3.42 32.10 0.16
C GLY A 373 2.68 32.82 -0.97
N LEU A 374 1.50 33.36 -0.67
CA LEU A 374 0.89 34.42 -1.46
C LEU A 374 1.84 35.63 -1.43
N ALA A 375 2.57 35.86 -2.51
CA ALA A 375 3.12 37.17 -2.83
C ALA A 375 2.80 37.48 -4.28
N HIS A 376 1.78 38.31 -4.47
CA HIS A 376 1.65 39.14 -5.65
C HIS A 376 2.97 39.89 -5.88
N SER A 377 3.56 39.74 -7.05
CA SER A 377 4.51 40.71 -7.58
C SER A 377 4.16 41.02 -9.03
N THR A 378 3.14 41.85 -9.16
CA THR A 378 3.08 42.79 -10.27
C THR A 378 4.23 43.79 -10.15
N SER A 379 4.98 43.92 -11.24
CA SER A 379 5.63 45.15 -11.72
C SER A 379 6.95 45.64 -11.09
N ARG A 380 7.90 45.79 -12.04
CA ARG A 380 8.75 46.95 -12.30
C ARG A 380 10.09 47.10 -11.55
N SER A 381 11.03 47.54 -12.38
CA SER A 381 12.38 48.03 -12.12
C SER A 381 12.53 48.93 -10.89
N SER A 382 13.71 48.86 -10.25
CA SER A 382 14.64 50.00 -10.09
C SER A 382 15.49 49.89 -8.81
N ARG A 383 16.81 49.78 -9.03
CA ARG A 383 17.95 50.43 -8.35
C ARG A 383 18.07 50.48 -6.81
N ARG A 384 19.30 50.11 -6.39
CA ARG A 384 20.20 50.65 -5.34
C ARG A 384 20.25 49.96 -3.95
N SER A 385 21.44 49.39 -3.72
CA SER A 385 22.37 49.63 -2.59
C SER A 385 22.14 49.00 -1.21
N ALA A 386 23.13 48.17 -0.83
CA ALA A 386 23.88 48.05 0.43
C ALA A 386 23.18 48.31 1.79
N SER A 387 23.27 47.35 2.71
CA SER A 387 24.07 47.44 3.96
C SER A 387 23.89 46.23 4.88
N ALA A 388 24.89 46.02 5.73
CA ALA A 388 25.08 44.92 6.66
C ALA A 388 24.12 44.93 7.87
N GLY A 389 23.83 43.75 8.41
CA GLY A 389 23.12 43.60 9.68
C GLY A 389 23.18 42.17 10.23
N SER A 390 24.05 41.95 11.21
CA SER A 390 24.11 40.74 12.04
C SER A 390 23.01 40.76 13.10
N ARG A 391 22.15 39.72 13.20
CA ARG A 391 21.44 39.30 14.43
C ARG A 391 21.06 37.81 14.46
N ARG A 392 21.75 37.10 15.36
CA ARG A 392 21.30 36.10 16.36
C ARG A 392 19.98 35.33 16.16
N ARG A 393 20.15 33.99 16.19
CA ARG A 393 19.55 33.00 17.12
C ARG A 393 18.01 32.90 17.14
N GLY A 394 17.50 31.87 16.45
CA GLY A 394 16.18 31.28 16.69
C GLY A 394 16.26 29.77 16.45
N SER A 395 16.61 29.01 17.49
CA SER A 395 16.55 27.55 17.50
C SER A 395 15.07 27.14 17.42
N ARG A 396 14.69 26.53 16.31
CA ARG A 396 13.37 25.91 16.14
C ARG A 396 13.34 24.59 16.92
N PRO A 397 12.23 24.24 17.59
CA PRO A 397 12.11 22.95 18.25
C PRO A 397 12.07 21.85 17.20
N HIS A 398 12.87 20.81 17.44
CA HIS A 398 12.88 19.56 16.68
C HIS A 398 11.46 19.00 16.60
N ALA A 399 10.90 18.98 15.40
CA ALA A 399 9.77 18.12 15.08
C ALA A 399 10.27 16.67 15.22
N TYR A 400 9.56 15.86 15.99
CA TYR A 400 9.81 14.42 16.05
C TYR A 400 9.53 13.84 14.66
N ASP A 401 10.58 13.44 13.96
CA ASP A 401 10.47 12.56 12.81
C ASP A 401 9.89 11.24 13.29
N ARG A 402 8.69 10.92 12.81
CA ARG A 402 7.93 9.73 13.19
C ARG A 402 8.48 8.57 12.35
N GLU A 403 9.61 8.00 12.77
CA GLU A 403 10.15 6.78 12.20
C GLU A 403 9.25 5.59 12.56
N VAL A 404 8.34 5.24 11.65
CA VAL A 404 7.49 4.05 11.74
C VAL A 404 8.26 2.86 11.17
N GLU A 405 8.44 1.82 11.97
CA GLU A 405 9.06 0.56 11.54
C GLU A 405 7.97 -0.30 10.88
N ALA A 406 7.74 -0.07 9.59
CA ALA A 406 6.77 -0.84 8.81
C ALA A 406 7.36 -2.23 8.49
N ILE A 407 6.83 -3.29 9.11
CA ILE A 407 7.13 -4.65 8.67
C ILE A 407 6.07 -5.06 7.66
N GLU A 408 6.42 -4.96 6.39
CA GLU A 408 5.62 -5.47 5.28
C GLU A 408 5.77 -7.01 5.21
N ILE A 409 4.91 -7.75 5.91
CA ILE A 409 4.87 -9.22 5.80
C ILE A 409 3.97 -9.59 4.63
N ARG A 410 4.57 -9.73 3.43
CA ARG A 410 3.87 -10.31 2.28
C ARG A 410 3.61 -11.80 2.52
N LEU A 411 2.34 -12.16 2.58
CA LEU A 411 1.90 -13.55 2.50
C LEU A 411 2.43 -14.16 1.18
N PRO A 412 3.09 -15.32 1.20
CA PRO A 412 3.35 -16.04 -0.04
C PRO A 412 2.00 -16.34 -0.70
N ARG A 413 1.83 -15.96 -1.97
CA ARG A 413 0.71 -16.43 -2.78
C ARG A 413 0.71 -17.96 -2.72
N ARG A 414 -0.23 -18.55 -1.99
CA ARG A 414 -0.56 -19.98 -2.14
C ARG A 414 -1.07 -20.15 -3.57
N GLY A 415 -0.20 -20.63 -4.45
CA GLY A 415 -0.54 -20.96 -5.83
C GLY A 415 0.48 -20.45 -6.85
N ALA A 416 1.60 -21.16 -6.95
CA ALA A 416 2.31 -21.44 -8.20
C ALA A 416 2.83 -22.88 -8.11
#